data_AF-A0A8T5MZQ8-F1
#
_entry.id   AF-A0A8T5MZQ8-F1
#
_cell.length_a   1.000
_cell.length_b   1.000
_cell.length_c   1.000
_cell.angle_alpha   90.00
_cell.angle_beta   90.00
_cell.angle_gamma   90.00
#
_symmetry.space_group_name_H-M   'P 1'
#
loop_
_entity.id
_entity.type
_entity.pdbx_description
1 polymer ?
#
loop_
_entity_poly.entity_id
_entity_poly.type
_entity_poly.pdbx_seq_one_letter_code
_entity_poly.pdbx_strand_id
1 'polypeptide(L)'
;MSTSIESFMETATNEQRELLFDMTKWAGYEKKYADEVNKIYDSIKSGVYSFDGAVTLCEDEDDARVISMSPRQKLKKARDFMKEYMEKAVELGMGHLGIIQRNYENYVGKSLITK
;
A
#
# COMPACT_ATOMS: atom_id res chain seq x y z
N MET A 1 18.96 -14.50 -10.50
CA MET A 1 19.69 -13.51 -9.69
C MET A 1 18.87 -12.24 -9.66
N SER A 2 18.48 -11.74 -8.48
CA SER A 2 17.74 -10.47 -8.38
C SER A 2 18.73 -9.30 -8.40
N THR A 3 18.58 -8.38 -9.33
CA THR A 3 19.38 -7.14 -9.38
C THR A 3 19.03 -6.25 -8.17
N SER A 4 20.02 -5.59 -7.57
CA SER A 4 19.77 -4.59 -6.53
C SER A 4 19.11 -3.36 -7.16
N ILE A 5 18.23 -2.69 -6.40
CA ILE A 5 17.54 -1.49 -6.90
C ILE A 5 18.53 -0.36 -7.18
N GLU A 6 19.58 -0.23 -6.37
CA GLU A 6 20.62 0.79 -6.51
C GLU A 6 21.36 0.67 -7.84
N SER A 7 21.77 -0.55 -8.21
CA SER A 7 22.42 -0.82 -9.49
C SER A 7 21.48 -0.61 -10.68
N PHE A 8 20.20 -0.98 -10.54
CA PHE A 8 19.21 -0.74 -11.57
C PHE A 8 19.02 0.77 -11.84
N MET A 9 18.97 1.58 -10.78
CA MET A 9 18.68 3.02 -10.88
C MET A 9 19.70 3.80 -11.70
N GLU A 10 20.97 3.35 -11.77
CA GLU A 10 22.00 3.95 -12.62
C GLU A 10 21.67 3.88 -14.11
N THR A 11 21.01 2.78 -14.51
CA THR A 11 20.65 2.50 -15.91
C THR A 11 19.16 2.72 -16.21
N ALA A 12 18.36 3.00 -15.18
CA ALA A 12 16.91 3.14 -15.30
C ALA A 12 16.52 4.36 -16.15
N THR A 13 15.50 4.18 -16.99
CA THR A 13 14.87 5.28 -17.72
C THR A 13 14.16 6.23 -16.75
N ASN A 14 13.92 7.47 -17.17
CA ASN A 14 13.16 8.42 -16.35
C ASN A 14 11.77 7.87 -15.98
N GLU A 15 11.09 7.20 -16.91
CA GLU A 15 9.78 6.59 -16.64
C GLU A 15 9.85 5.48 -15.58
N GLN A 16 10.88 4.63 -15.63
CA GLN A 16 11.10 3.60 -14.61
C GLN A 16 11.38 4.21 -13.23
N ARG A 17 12.16 5.30 -13.17
CA ARG A 17 12.45 6.02 -11.92
C ARG A 17 11.22 6.68 -11.34
N GLU A 18 10.43 7.36 -12.16
CA GLU A 18 9.16 7.98 -11.76
C GLU A 18 8.19 6.92 -11.23
N LEU A 19 8.09 5.78 -11.91
CA LEU A 19 7.22 4.68 -11.47
C LEU A 19 7.65 4.14 -10.10
N LEU A 20 8.95 3.91 -9.87
CA LEU A 20 9.47 3.45 -8.58
C LEU A 20 9.26 4.49 -7.47
N PHE A 21 9.36 5.77 -7.80
CA PHE A 21 9.06 6.86 -6.87
C PHE A 21 7.58 6.87 -6.47
N ASP A 22 6.67 6.78 -7.45
CA ASP A 22 5.24 6.71 -7.21
C ASP A 22 4.86 5.48 -6.38
N MET A 23 5.43 4.32 -6.66
CA MET A 23 5.24 3.12 -5.86
C MET A 23 5.65 3.32 -4.40
N THR A 24 6.79 3.99 -4.17
CA THR A 24 7.26 4.30 -2.80
C THR A 24 6.27 5.22 -2.07
N LYS A 25 5.77 6.25 -2.77
CA LYS A 25 4.78 7.18 -2.23
C LYS A 25 3.48 6.47 -1.86
N TRP A 26 2.96 5.61 -2.74
CA TRP A 26 1.72 4.88 -2.50
C TRP A 26 1.86 3.80 -1.43
N ALA A 27 3.00 3.13 -1.32
CA ALA A 27 3.30 2.25 -0.19
C ALA A 27 3.28 3.02 1.15
N GLY A 28 3.80 4.25 1.17
CA GLY A 28 3.71 5.14 2.34
C GLY A 28 2.27 5.48 2.72
N TYR A 29 1.42 5.76 1.72
CA TYR A 29 -0.01 5.99 1.95
C TYR A 29 -0.75 4.74 2.41
N GLU A 30 -0.45 3.58 1.84
CA GLU A 30 -1.03 2.30 2.26
C GLU A 30 -0.76 2.05 3.74
N LYS A 31 0.51 2.18 4.16
CA LYS A 31 0.89 2.04 5.57
C LYS A 31 0.16 3.04 6.46
N LYS A 32 0.13 4.31 6.06
CA LYS A 32 -0.56 5.36 6.82
C LYS A 32 -2.03 5.02 7.06
N TYR A 33 -2.76 4.63 6.01
CA TYR A 33 -4.19 4.31 6.13
C TYR A 33 -4.44 3.00 6.87
N ALA A 34 -3.55 2.01 6.75
CA ALA A 34 -3.61 0.79 7.56
C ALA A 34 -3.43 1.11 9.05
N ASP A 35 -2.46 1.96 9.40
CA ASP A 35 -2.22 2.42 10.77
C ASP A 35 -3.42 3.21 11.31
N GLU A 36 -4.07 4.05 10.49
CA GLU A 36 -5.31 4.74 10.86
C GLU A 36 -6.45 3.75 11.18
N VAL A 37 -6.65 2.73 10.36
CA VAL A 37 -7.66 1.68 10.64
C VAL A 37 -7.31 0.95 11.94
N ASN A 38 -6.07 0.54 12.13
CA ASN A 38 -5.64 -0.17 13.34
C ASN A 38 -5.86 0.66 14.60
N LYS A 39 -5.55 1.97 14.57
CA LYS A 39 -5.80 2.89 15.69
C LYS A 39 -7.28 2.97 16.07
N ILE A 40 -8.18 2.93 15.09
CA ILE A 40 -9.63 2.93 15.34
C ILE A 40 -10.02 1.62 16.06
N TYR A 41 -9.55 0.47 15.57
CA TYR A 41 -9.85 -0.82 16.23
C TYR A 41 -9.22 -0.93 17.63
N ASP A 42 -8.03 -0.38 17.84
CA ASP A 42 -7.42 -0.34 19.17
C ASP A 42 -8.20 0.56 20.15
N SER A 43 -8.91 1.57 19.64
CA SER A 43 -9.70 2.49 20.46
C SER A 43 -10.97 1.89 21.07
N ILE A 44 -11.37 0.70 20.61
CA ILE A 44 -12.43 -0.12 21.23
C ILE A 44 -12.13 -0.34 22.72
N LYS A 45 -10.85 -0.55 23.06
CA LYS A 45 -10.42 -0.77 24.46
C LYS A 45 -10.70 0.43 25.37
N SER A 46 -10.66 1.64 24.82
CA SER A 46 -10.97 2.88 25.53
C SER A 46 -12.43 3.32 25.40
N GLY A 47 -13.21 2.68 24.53
CA GLY A 47 -14.61 3.05 24.22
C GLY A 47 -14.74 4.35 23.41
N VAL A 48 -13.62 4.97 23.03
CA VAL A 48 -13.58 6.34 22.50
C VAL A 48 -12.46 6.48 21.49
N TYR A 49 -12.77 7.09 20.34
CA TYR A 49 -11.83 7.48 19.31
C TYR A 49 -11.80 8.99 19.13
N SER A 50 -10.59 9.58 19.07
CA SER A 50 -10.40 11.02 18.87
C SER A 50 -9.67 11.29 17.56
N PHE A 51 -10.22 12.18 16.72
CA PHE A 51 -9.65 12.58 15.45
C PHE A 51 -9.85 14.09 15.21
N ASP A 52 -8.76 14.82 14.95
CA ASP A 52 -8.77 16.27 14.70
C ASP A 52 -9.57 17.10 15.74
N GLY A 53 -9.52 16.68 17.01
CA GLY A 53 -10.23 17.33 18.11
C GLY A 53 -11.70 16.92 18.25
N ALA A 54 -12.27 16.16 17.31
CA ALA A 54 -13.55 15.50 17.48
C ALA A 54 -13.38 14.19 18.26
N VAL A 55 -14.32 13.90 19.14
CA VAL A 55 -14.36 12.68 19.95
C VAL A 55 -15.62 11.91 19.57
N THR A 56 -15.49 10.61 19.32
CA THR A 56 -16.62 9.73 18.99
C THR A 56 -16.56 8.46 19.83
N LEU A 57 -17.72 7.88 20.09
CA LEU A 57 -17.82 6.58 20.78
C LEU A 57 -17.37 5.48 19.82
N CYS A 58 -16.57 4.56 20.32
CA CYS A 58 -16.13 3.38 19.61
C CYS A 58 -16.11 2.25 20.63
N GLU A 59 -17.27 1.67 20.90
CA GLU A 59 -17.45 0.71 22.00
C GLU A 59 -17.26 -0.74 21.52
N ASP A 60 -17.48 -0.98 20.23
CA ASP A 60 -17.40 -2.30 19.63
C ASP A 60 -16.83 -2.30 18.19
N GLU A 61 -16.84 -3.48 17.57
CA GLU A 61 -16.35 -3.68 16.21
C GLU A 61 -17.24 -3.02 15.14
N ASP A 62 -18.55 -2.86 15.41
CA ASP A 62 -19.48 -2.25 14.47
C ASP A 62 -19.25 -0.74 14.39
N ASP A 63 -19.06 -0.09 15.54
CA ASP A 63 -18.62 1.30 15.62
C ASP A 63 -17.29 1.49 14.88
N ALA A 64 -16.29 0.65 15.20
CA ALA A 64 -14.98 0.72 14.57
C ALA A 64 -15.07 0.54 13.05
N ARG A 65 -15.98 -0.33 12.57
CA ARG A 65 -16.22 -0.56 11.14
C ARG A 65 -16.82 0.66 10.46
N VAL A 66 -17.78 1.34 11.10
CA VAL A 66 -18.40 2.56 10.57
C VAL A 66 -17.40 3.71 10.55
N ILE A 67 -16.70 3.95 11.66
CA ILE A 67 -15.71 5.03 11.78
C ILE A 67 -14.55 4.82 10.79
N SER A 68 -14.12 3.57 10.60
CA SER A 68 -13.04 3.23 9.67
C SER A 68 -13.43 3.23 8.18
N MET A 69 -14.67 3.56 7.81
CA MET A 69 -15.10 3.54 6.41
C MET A 69 -14.22 4.43 5.50
N SER A 70 -13.96 5.67 5.90
CA SER A 70 -13.14 6.60 5.12
C SER A 70 -11.69 6.12 4.95
N PRO A 71 -10.93 5.78 6.01
CA PRO A 71 -9.57 5.26 5.85
C PRO A 71 -9.53 3.93 5.10
N ARG A 72 -10.55 3.05 5.25
CA ARG A 72 -10.66 1.82 4.43
C ARG A 72 -10.82 2.11 2.94
N GLN A 73 -11.62 3.12 2.56
CA GLN A 73 -11.74 3.53 1.15
C GLN A 73 -10.42 4.09 0.60
N LYS A 74 -9.72 4.91 1.40
CA LYS A 74 -8.39 5.43 1.02
C LYS A 74 -7.35 4.32 0.90
N LEU A 75 -7.37 3.35 1.82
CA LEU A 75 -6.51 2.17 1.79
C LEU A 75 -6.77 1.33 0.54
N LYS A 76 -8.04 1.10 0.20
CA LYS A 76 -8.42 0.40 -1.04
C LYS A 76 -7.87 1.14 -2.27
N LYS A 77 -8.08 2.46 -2.35
CA LYS A 77 -7.57 3.27 -3.45
C LYS A 77 -6.04 3.19 -3.59
N ALA A 78 -5.32 3.22 -2.47
CA ALA A 78 -3.86 3.08 -2.49
C ALA A 78 -3.42 1.71 -3.03
N ARG A 79 -4.12 0.64 -2.65
CA ARG A 79 -3.86 -0.72 -3.15
C ARG A 79 -4.18 -0.88 -4.63
N ASP A 80 -5.27 -0.25 -5.10
CA ASP A 80 -5.64 -0.27 -6.52
C ASP A 80 -4.55 0.41 -7.37
N PHE A 81 -4.02 1.57 -6.94
CA PHE A 81 -2.87 2.19 -7.62
C PHE A 81 -1.60 1.35 -7.53
N MET A 82 -1.30 0.75 -6.38
CA MET A 82 -0.15 -0.15 -6.25
C MET A 82 -0.24 -1.32 -7.22
N LYS A 83 -1.45 -1.86 -7.43
CA LYS A 83 -1.69 -2.91 -8.44
C LYS A 83 -1.39 -2.40 -9.85
N GLU A 84 -1.94 -1.27 -10.25
CA GLU A 84 -1.69 -0.67 -11.57
C GLU A 84 -0.20 -0.42 -11.80
N TYR A 85 0.51 0.09 -10.80
CA TYR A 85 1.95 0.33 -10.90
C TYR A 85 2.78 -0.95 -10.93
N MET A 86 2.36 -2.01 -10.23
CA MET A 86 3.00 -3.32 -10.32
C MET A 86 2.86 -3.93 -11.71
N GLU A 87 1.69 -3.82 -12.33
CA GLU A 87 1.46 -4.26 -13.72
C GLU A 87 2.33 -3.44 -14.69
N LYS A 88 2.33 -2.11 -14.56
CA LYS A 88 3.17 -1.23 -15.38
C LYS A 88 4.67 -1.49 -15.18
N ALA A 89 5.11 -1.82 -13.97
CA ALA A 89 6.51 -2.12 -13.69
C ALA A 89 7.01 -3.33 -14.49
N VAL A 90 6.15 -4.34 -14.65
CA VAL A 90 6.45 -5.53 -15.45
C VAL A 90 6.50 -5.18 -16.93
N GLU A 91 5.55 -4.38 -17.43
CA GLU A 91 5.54 -3.90 -18.82
C GLU A 91 6.81 -3.11 -19.17
N LEU A 92 7.33 -2.32 -18.22
CA LEU A 92 8.57 -1.58 -18.36
C LEU A 92 9.84 -2.43 -18.12
N GLY A 93 9.72 -3.75 -18.05
CA GLY A 93 10.86 -4.67 -17.93
C GLY A 93 11.48 -4.77 -16.52
N MET A 94 10.84 -4.20 -15.50
CA MET A 94 11.32 -4.22 -14.12
C MET A 94 10.93 -5.49 -13.34
N GLY A 95 10.31 -6.47 -14.00
CA GLY A 95 9.89 -7.73 -13.37
C GLY A 95 11.03 -8.58 -12.80
N HIS A 96 12.28 -8.29 -13.15
CA HIS A 96 13.46 -8.96 -12.59
C HIS A 96 13.90 -8.37 -11.24
N LEU A 97 13.39 -7.20 -10.85
CA LEU A 97 13.71 -6.57 -9.57
C LEU A 97 13.10 -7.38 -8.43
N GLY A 98 13.92 -7.72 -7.43
CA GLY A 98 13.47 -8.52 -6.29
C GLY A 98 12.34 -7.88 -5.48
N ILE A 99 12.22 -6.55 -5.50
CA ILE A 99 11.09 -5.85 -4.86
C ILE A 99 9.78 -6.04 -5.62
N ILE A 100 9.81 -6.06 -6.95
CA ILE A 100 8.64 -6.31 -7.79
C ILE A 100 8.22 -7.76 -7.64
N GLN A 101 9.15 -8.70 -7.80
CA GLN A 101 8.88 -10.15 -7.68
C GLN A 101 8.21 -10.52 -6.35
N ARG A 102 8.73 -10.01 -5.23
CA ARG A 102 8.20 -10.32 -3.90
C ARG A 102 6.80 -9.78 -3.63
N ASN A 103 6.43 -8.67 -4.27
CA ASN A 103 5.20 -7.97 -3.96
C ASN A 103 4.13 -8.12 -5.04
N TYR A 104 4.49 -8.54 -6.25
CA TYR A 104 3.55 -8.61 -7.37
C TYR A 104 2.34 -9.50 -7.06
N GLU A 105 2.55 -10.67 -6.46
CA GLU A 105 1.45 -11.57 -6.08
C GLU A 105 0.53 -10.95 -5.03
N ASN A 106 1.07 -10.18 -4.08
CA ASN A 106 0.28 -9.53 -3.03
C ASN A 106 -0.70 -8.49 -3.58
N TYR A 107 -0.34 -7.82 -4.68
CA TYR A 107 -1.17 -6.76 -5.28
C TYR A 107 -2.00 -7.25 -6.46
N VAL A 108 -1.44 -8.11 -7.30
CA VAL A 108 -2.05 -8.55 -8.58
C VAL A 108 -2.77 -9.90 -8.44
N GLY A 109 -2.45 -10.69 -7.40
CA GLY A 109 -3.04 -12.02 -7.17
C GLY A 109 -2.55 -13.10 -8.15
N LYS A 110 -1.45 -12.83 -8.86
CA LYS A 110 -0.81 -13.75 -9.80
C LYS A 110 0.67 -13.84 -9.47
N SER A 111 1.26 -15.03 -9.56
CA SER A 111 2.70 -15.17 -9.43
C SER A 111 3.39 -14.61 -10.68
N LEU A 112 4.42 -13.79 -10.48
CA LEU A 112 5.29 -13.33 -11.57
C LEU A 112 6.26 -14.43 -12.04
N ILE A 113 6.39 -15.50 -11.25
CA ILE A 113 7.26 -16.63 -11.57
C ILE A 113 6.54 -17.50 -12.60
N THR A 114 6.83 -17.29 -13.88
CA THR A 114 6.70 -18.37 -14.87
C THR A 114 7.71 -19.45 -14.48
N LYS A 115 7.18 -20.61 -14.06
CA LYS A 115 7.96 -21.84 -13.90
C LYS A 115 8.65 -22.22 -15.20
#